data_AF-A0A349BCD1-F1
#
_entry.id   AF-A0A349BCD1-F1
#
_cell.length_a   1.000
_cell.length_b   1.000
_cell.length_c   1.000
_cell.angle_alpha   90.00
_cell.angle_beta   90.00
_cell.angle_gamma   90.00
#
_symmetry.space_group_name_H-M   'P 1'
#
loop_
_entity.id
_entity.type
_entity.pdbx_description
1 polymer ?
#
loop_
_entity_poly.entity_id
_entity_poly.type
_entity_poly.pdbx_seq_one_letter_code
_entity_poly.pdbx_strand_id
1 'polypeptide(L)' 'RSYQHGVANVVEAVAEGRAQAALLMRPATVAQIQAIAHGGERMPPKTTFFAPKPATGIVFRSLD' A
#
# COMPACT_ATOMS: atom_id res chain seq x y z
N ARG A 1 8.21 -10.04 -8.06
CA ARG A 1 8.11 -8.57 -8.22
C ARG A 1 8.47 -7.92 -6.89
N SER A 2 9.52 -7.11 -6.84
CA SER A 2 9.90 -6.36 -5.64
C SER A 2 9.02 -5.12 -5.49
N TYR A 3 8.65 -4.79 -4.26
CA TYR A 3 7.96 -3.55 -3.89
C TYR A 3 8.78 -2.90 -2.78
N GLN A 4 9.15 -1.64 -2.95
CA GLN A 4 9.90 -0.89 -1.96
C GLN A 4 9.08 0.29 -1.48
N HIS A 5 9.14 0.54 -0.17
CA HIS A 5 8.56 1.73 0.42
C HIS A 5 9.66 2.79 0.47
N GLY A 6 9.38 3.98 -0.04
CA GLY A 6 10.32 5.10 -0.02
C GLY A 6 11.14 5.24 -1.31
N VAL A 7 11.34 6.49 -1.70
CA VAL A 7 12.01 6.86 -2.96
C VAL A 7 13.50 6.50 -2.93
N ALA A 8 14.17 6.69 -1.80
CA ALA A 8 15.61 6.39 -1.67
C ALA A 8 15.93 4.93 -2.03
N ASN A 9 15.14 3.99 -1.52
CA ASN A 9 15.34 2.55 -1.73
C ASN A 9 15.25 2.14 -3.20
N VAL A 10 14.38 2.77 -3.98
CA VAL A 10 14.25 2.46 -5.42
C VAL A 10 15.31 3.16 -6.26
N VAL A 11 15.73 4.37 -5.86
CA VAL A 11 16.85 5.08 -6.52
C VAL A 11 18.13 4.29 -6.35
N GLU A 12 18.44 3.84 -5.14
CA GLU A 12 19.61 3.02 -4.83
C GLU A 12 19.59 1.70 -5.61
N ALA A 13 18.43 1.01 -5.65
CA ALA A 13 18.30 -0.24 -6.38
C ALA A 13 18.57 -0.11 -7.89
N VAL A 14 18.19 1.02 -8.51
CA VAL A 14 18.49 1.28 -9.92
C VAL A 14 19.95 1.69 -10.10
N ALA A 15 20.49 2.55 -9.22
CA ALA A 15 21.87 3.01 -9.28
C ALA A 15 22.89 1.87 -9.16
N GLU A 16 22.60 0.86 -8.33
CA GLU A 16 23.46 -0.31 -8.13
C GLU A 16 23.23 -1.44 -9.14
N GLY A 17 22.35 -1.25 -10.13
CA GLY A 17 22.04 -2.28 -11.13
C GLY A 17 21.24 -3.47 -10.60
N ARG A 18 20.72 -3.41 -9.37
CA ARG A 18 19.81 -4.42 -8.79
C ARG A 18 18.41 -4.41 -9.43
N ALA A 19 18.04 -3.30 -10.07
CA ALA A 19 16.82 -3.15 -10.85
C ALA A 19 17.10 -2.37 -12.13
N GLN A 20 16.42 -2.73 -13.22
CA GLN A 20 16.55 -2.04 -14.52
C GLN A 20 15.81 -0.69 -14.54
N ALA A 21 14.72 -0.57 -13.78
CA ALA A 21 13.90 0.63 -13.70
C ALA A 21 13.07 0.64 -12.41
N ALA A 22 12.57 1.82 -12.04
CA ALA A 22 11.61 2.01 -10.96
C ALA A 22 10.36 2.74 -11.46
N LEU A 23 9.19 2.36 -10.94
CA LEU A 23 7.92 3.04 -11.22
C LEU A 23 7.41 3.67 -9.92
N LEU A 24 7.26 5.00 -9.94
CA LEU A 24 6.70 5.75 -8.83
C LEU A 24 5.22 6.03 -9.09
N MET A 25 4.40 5.80 -8.08
CA MET A 25 2.97 6.10 -8.14
C MET A 25 2.58 7.08 -7.03
N ARG A 26 1.54 7.88 -7.28
CA ARG A 26 0.97 8.74 -6.25
C ARG A 26 0.44 7.86 -5.12
N PRO A 27 0.62 8.27 -3.84
CA PRO A 27 0.05 7.54 -2.73
C PRO A 27 -1.48 7.54 -2.83
N ALA A 28 -2.12 6.43 -2.46
CA ALA A 28 -3.56 6.37 -2.32
C ALA A 28 -4.03 7.27 -1.18
N THR A 29 -5.07 8.07 -1.42
CA THR A 29 -5.68 8.91 -0.38
C THR A 29 -6.72 8.13 0.42
N VAL A 30 -6.99 8.58 1.66
CA VAL A 30 -8.07 8.00 2.48
C VAL A 30 -9.42 8.09 1.77
N ALA A 31 -9.69 9.21 1.10
CA ALA A 31 -10.93 9.40 0.34
C ALA A 31 -11.07 8.38 -0.81
N GLN A 32 -9.99 8.09 -1.54
CA GLN A 32 -10.00 7.06 -2.59
C GLN A 32 -10.26 5.66 -2.01
N ILE A 33 -9.61 5.33 -0.89
CA ILE A 33 -9.81 4.05 -0.19
C ILE A 33 -11.28 3.91 0.23
N GLN A 34 -11.87 4.98 0.79
CA GLN A 34 -13.27 5.00 1.20
C GLN A 34 -14.21 4.82 0.01
N ALA A 35 -14.00 5.56 -1.07
CA ALA A 35 -14.86 5.50 -2.26
C ALA A 35 -14.90 4.08 -2.86
N ILE A 36 -13.73 3.45 -3.02
CA ILE A 36 -13.61 2.09 -3.56
C ILE A 36 -14.25 1.07 -2.63
N ALA A 37 -14.08 1.20 -1.31
CA ALA A 37 -14.71 0.33 -0.34
C ALA A 37 -16.25 0.45 -0.33
N HIS A 38 -16.79 1.67 -0.38
CA HIS A 38 -18.25 1.89 -0.45
C HIS A 38 -18.85 1.42 -1.77
N GLY A 39 -18.06 1.42 -2.85
CA GLY A 39 -18.45 0.84 -4.14
C GLY A 39 -18.46 -0.70 -4.16
N GLY A 40 -18.01 -1.37 -3.10
CA GLY A 40 -17.88 -2.84 -3.07
C GLY A 40 -16.73 -3.37 -3.94
N GLU A 41 -15.83 -2.49 -4.38
CA GLU A 41 -14.70 -2.83 -5.25
C GLU A 41 -13.44 -3.14 -4.43
N ARG A 42 -12.47 -3.78 -5.09
CA ARG A 42 -11.17 -4.10 -4.48
C ARG A 42 -10.08 -3.19 -5.03
N MET A 43 -9.28 -2.64 -4.11
CA MET A 43 -8.01 -2.01 -4.46
C MET A 43 -7.06 -3.02 -5.10
N PRO A 44 -6.26 -2.64 -6.12
CA PRO A 44 -5.18 -3.47 -6.61
C PRO A 44 -4.20 -3.84 -5.49
N PRO A 45 -3.54 -5.02 -5.56
CA PRO A 45 -2.62 -5.45 -4.50
C PRO A 45 -1.46 -4.46 -4.34
N LYS A 46 -1.08 -4.22 -3.07
CA LYS A 46 0.05 -3.35 -2.68
C LYS A 46 -0.12 -1.85 -3.00
N THR A 47 -1.36 -1.39 -3.19
CA THR A 47 -1.69 0.04 -3.42
C THR A 47 -1.66 0.90 -2.14
N THR A 48 -1.88 0.28 -0.97
CA THR A 48 -1.92 0.99 0.32
C THR A 48 -0.85 0.48 1.27
N PHE A 49 -0.25 1.40 2.02
CA PHE A 49 0.68 1.12 3.11
C PHE A 49 0.25 1.91 4.34
N PHE A 50 -0.04 1.21 5.44
CA PHE A 50 -0.46 1.82 6.71
C PHE A 50 0.70 1.78 7.70
N ALA A 51 1.09 2.94 8.24
CA ALA A 51 2.11 3.09 9.26
C ALA A 51 1.61 3.99 10.41
N PRO A 52 1.54 3.49 11.66
CA PRO A 52 1.75 2.09 12.04
C PRO A 52 0.72 1.17 11.39
N LYS A 53 1.07 -0.11 11.23
CA LYS A 53 0.10 -1.09 10.72
C LYS A 53 -1.05 -1.18 11.74
N PRO A 54 -2.32 -1.13 11.31
CA PRO A 54 -3.44 -1.28 12.22
C PRO A 54 -3.24 -2.54 13.05
N ALA A 55 -3.48 -2.44 14.37
CA ALA A 55 -3.43 -3.59 15.24
C ALA A 55 -4.39 -4.65 14.68
N THR A 56 -3.83 -5.79 14.27
CA THR A 56 -4.61 -6.92 13.79
C THR A 56 -4.96 -7.81 14.96
N GLY A 57 -6.24 -8.14 15.11
CA GLY A 57 -6.76 -9.03 16.14
C GLY A 57 -8.24 -9.32 15.89
N ILE A 58 -8.77 -10.42 16.45
CA ILE A 58 -10.19 -10.74 16.33
C ILE A 58 -10.97 -9.80 17.27
N VAL A 59 -11.69 -8.85 16.68
CA VAL A 59 -12.70 -8.06 17.41
C VAL A 59 -14.05 -8.70 17.15
N PHE A 60 -14.62 -9.36 18.16
CA PHE A 60 -16.02 -9.78 18.11
C PHE A 60 -16.90 -8.61 18.52
N ARG A 61 -17.83 -8.20 17.65
CA ARG A 61 -18.93 -7.31 18.03
C ARG A 61 -20.06 -8.18 18.56
N SER A 62 -20.43 -8.04 19.83
CA SER A 62 -21.66 -8.65 20.33
C SER A 62 -22.86 -8.09 19.55
N LEU A 63 -23.76 -8.96 19.11
CA LEU A 63 -25.02 -8.59 18.44
C LEU A 63 -26.22 -8.69 19.38
N ASP A 64 -25.97 -8.97 20.66
CA ASP A 64 -26.97 -8.98 21.73
C ASP A 64 -27.35 -7.56 22.17
#